data_AF-A0A2I1HP52-F1
#
_entry.id   AF-A0A2I1HP52-F1
#
_cell.length_a   1.000
_cell.length_b   1.000
_cell.length_c   1.000
_cell.angle_alpha   90.00
_cell.angle_beta   90.00
_cell.angle_gamma   90.00
#
_symmetry.space_group_name_H-M   'P 1'
#
loop_
_entity.id
_entity.type
_entity.pdbx_description
1 polymer ?
#
loop_
_entity_poly.entity_id
_entity_poly.type
_entity_poly.pdbx_seq_one_letter_code
_entity_poly.pdbx_strand_id
1 'polypeptide(L)'
;MLPTLTTLQQHKPHVYSPDWLCPQCNMAPKDINHLWTCSYILSELNPCLTHQKEILNFWDSCLVSFSSMKQLPPSFPDEFFALDCWDCLTPSQSCLLLTRGLIPTHLMTFLKTHFMVSTVYKIISPLLNDFQIELYGKIWLCQNVLFYI
;
A
#
# COMPACT_ATOMS: atom_id res chain seq x y z
N MET A 1 3.43 -4.55 -6.63
CA MET A 1 4.44 -5.00 -5.64
C MET A 1 5.42 -3.85 -5.46
N LEU A 2 5.67 -3.33 -4.24
CA LEU A 2 6.55 -2.16 -4.07
C LEU A 2 7.92 -2.36 -4.77
N PRO A 3 8.48 -1.32 -5.42
CA PRO A 3 9.70 -1.47 -6.20
C PRO A 3 10.92 -1.53 -5.28
N THR A 4 11.36 -2.73 -4.94
CA THR A 4 12.67 -2.91 -4.29
C THR A 4 13.75 -3.01 -5.36
N LEU A 5 14.98 -2.61 -5.03
CA LEU A 5 16.11 -2.76 -5.95
C LEU A 5 16.33 -4.23 -6.28
N THR A 6 16.20 -5.11 -5.27
CA THR A 6 16.31 -6.57 -5.47
C THR A 6 15.28 -7.11 -6.47
N THR A 7 14.05 -6.59 -6.46
CA THR A 7 13.03 -6.94 -7.46
C THR A 7 13.38 -6.42 -8.85
N LEU A 8 13.93 -5.22 -8.96
CA LEU A 8 14.35 -4.63 -10.23
C LEU A 8 15.55 -5.38 -10.83
N GLN A 9 16.54 -5.75 -10.01
CA GLN A 9 17.68 -6.59 -10.39
C GLN A 9 17.23 -7.96 -10.94
N GLN A 10 16.21 -8.57 -10.35
CA GLN A 10 15.64 -9.84 -10.84
C GLN A 10 14.91 -9.69 -12.19
N HIS A 11 14.13 -8.63 -12.37
CA HIS A 11 13.34 -8.45 -13.60
C HIS A 11 14.15 -7.87 -14.77
N LYS A 12 15.17 -7.04 -14.50
CA LYS A 12 16.00 -6.36 -15.49
C LYS A 12 17.49 -6.37 -15.09
N PRO A 13 18.13 -7.55 -15.02
CA PRO A 13 19.52 -7.68 -14.57
C PRO A 13 20.54 -6.98 -15.48
N HIS A 14 20.19 -6.71 -16.74
CA HIS A 14 21.03 -5.96 -17.68
C HIS A 14 20.99 -4.44 -17.47
N VAL A 15 20.00 -3.94 -16.71
CA VAL A 15 19.86 -2.50 -16.37
C VAL A 15 20.35 -2.22 -14.95
N TYR A 16 20.02 -3.10 -14.00
CA TYR A 16 20.33 -2.92 -12.59
C TYR A 16 21.44 -3.88 -12.17
N SER A 17 22.63 -3.35 -11.86
CA SER A 17 23.76 -4.17 -11.41
C SER A 17 23.46 -4.86 -10.07
N PRO A 18 23.85 -6.13 -9.87
CA PRO A 18 23.72 -6.81 -8.57
C PRO A 18 24.52 -6.13 -7.45
N ASP A 19 25.56 -5.36 -7.79
CA ASP A 19 26.41 -4.65 -6.82
C ASP A 19 25.77 -3.34 -6.32
N TRP A 20 24.66 -2.90 -6.93
CA TRP A 20 24.00 -1.68 -6.49
C TRP A 20 23.40 -1.85 -5.10
N LEU A 21 23.72 -0.89 -4.24
CA LEU A 21 23.20 -0.78 -2.89
C LEU A 21 22.04 0.21 -2.86
N CYS A 22 21.44 0.39 -1.68
CA CYS A 22 20.40 1.38 -1.46
C CYS A 22 20.91 2.79 -1.84
N PRO A 23 20.25 3.52 -2.74
CA PRO A 23 20.70 4.83 -3.20
C PRO A 23 20.65 5.92 -2.10
N GLN A 24 20.04 5.61 -0.95
CA GLN A 24 19.90 6.55 0.16
C GLN A 24 21.04 6.41 1.19
N CYS A 25 21.42 5.18 1.55
CA CYS A 25 22.46 4.94 2.55
C CYS A 25 23.77 4.40 1.96
N ASN A 26 23.72 3.76 0.79
CA ASN A 26 24.84 3.03 0.18
C ASN A 26 25.50 1.97 1.09
N MET A 27 24.76 1.43 2.06
CA MET A 27 25.29 0.48 3.06
C MET A 27 24.84 -0.96 2.85
N ALA A 28 23.67 -1.18 2.24
CA ALA A 28 23.08 -2.51 2.07
C ALA A 28 22.22 -2.58 0.79
N PRO A 29 21.98 -3.78 0.24
CA PRO A 29 21.01 -3.97 -0.82
C PRO A 29 19.63 -3.47 -0.37
N LYS A 30 18.93 -2.73 -1.24
CA LYS A 30 17.57 -2.27 -0.97
C LYS A 30 16.57 -3.38 -1.28
N ASP A 31 16.44 -4.30 -0.34
CA ASP A 31 15.37 -5.29 -0.30
C ASP A 31 14.11 -4.71 0.38
N ILE A 32 13.08 -5.53 0.56
CA ILE A 32 11.84 -5.08 1.18
C ILE A 32 12.09 -4.63 2.63
N ASN A 33 12.88 -5.36 3.41
CA ASN A 33 13.14 -5.03 4.82
C ASN A 33 13.94 -3.73 4.96
N HIS A 34 14.92 -3.51 4.10
CA HIS A 34 15.72 -2.30 4.06
C HIS A 34 14.90 -1.09 3.61
N LEU A 35 13.90 -1.28 2.73
CA LEU A 35 12.94 -0.24 2.36
C LEU A 35 12.20 0.33 3.58
N TRP A 36 11.88 -0.52 4.55
CA TRP A 36 11.15 -0.14 5.77
C TRP A 36 12.04 0.36 6.90
N THR A 37 13.32 -0.03 6.93
CA THR A 37 14.22 0.20 8.09
C THR A 37 15.38 1.16 7.82
N CYS A 38 15.58 1.61 6.58
CA CYS A 38 16.70 2.52 6.25
C CYS A 38 16.52 3.91 6.90
N SER A 39 17.35 4.23 7.88
CA SER A 39 17.34 5.49 8.63
C SER A 39 17.79 6.72 7.84
N TYR A 40 18.40 6.52 6.66
CA TYR A 40 18.89 7.60 5.80
C TYR A 40 17.84 8.07 4.78
N ILE A 41 16.68 7.41 4.72
CA ILE A 41 15.59 7.90 3.87
C ILE A 41 15.03 9.18 4.49
N LEU A 42 15.08 10.29 3.76
CA LEU A 42 14.42 11.53 4.15
C LEU A 42 12.95 11.24 4.47
N SER A 43 12.43 11.73 5.58
CA SER A 43 11.05 11.44 6.03
C SER A 43 10.00 11.73 4.96
N GLU A 44 10.23 12.74 4.12
CA GLU A 44 9.36 13.12 2.99
C GLU A 44 9.39 12.11 1.83
N LEU A 45 10.47 11.34 1.70
CA LEU A 45 10.66 10.30 0.69
C LEU A 45 10.47 8.90 1.26
N ASN A 46 10.09 8.77 2.53
CA ASN A 46 9.98 7.50 3.22
C ASN A 46 8.80 6.69 2.66
N PRO A 47 9.07 5.61 1.89
CA PRO A 47 8.02 4.80 1.27
C PRO A 47 7.09 4.17 2.29
N CYS A 48 7.58 3.87 3.48
CA CYS A 48 6.79 3.34 4.58
C CYS A 48 5.76 4.35 5.06
N LEU A 49 6.20 5.57 5.38
CA LEU A 49 5.32 6.63 5.86
C LEU A 49 4.30 7.03 4.79
N THR A 50 4.74 7.11 3.53
CA THR A 50 3.83 7.35 2.39
C THR A 50 2.80 6.23 2.27
N HIS A 51 3.22 4.96 2.31
CA HIS A 51 2.33 3.82 2.19
C HIS A 51 1.30 3.78 3.33
N GLN A 52 1.74 3.98 4.58
CA GLN A 52 0.86 4.07 5.75
C GLN A 52 -0.17 5.20 5.61
N LYS A 53 0.28 6.38 5.16
CA LYS A 53 -0.60 7.51 4.91
C LYS A 53 -1.65 7.20 3.84
N GLU A 54 -1.24 6.61 2.72
CA GLU A 54 -2.19 6.28 1.65
C GLU A 54 -3.16 5.16 2.03
N ILE A 55 -2.75 4.19 2.87
CA ILE A 55 -3.67 3.19 3.42
C ILE A 55 -4.71 3.85 4.33
N LEU A 56 -4.31 4.78 5.19
CA LEU A 56 -5.23 5.53 6.04
C LEU A 56 -6.21 6.36 5.19
N ASN A 57 -5.72 7.06 4.16
CA ASN A 57 -6.57 7.80 3.23
C ASN A 57 -7.60 6.88 2.53
N PHE A 58 -7.17 5.68 2.11
CA PHE A 58 -8.05 4.70 1.48
C PHE A 58 -9.09 4.16 2.47
N TRP A 59 -8.69 3.87 3.71
CA TRP A 59 -9.59 3.49 4.80
C TRP A 59 -10.65 4.57 5.08
N ASP A 60 -10.23 5.83 5.25
CA ASP A 60 -11.11 6.98 5.47
C ASP A 60 -12.10 7.16 4.31
N SER A 61 -11.61 7.08 3.06
CA SER A 61 -12.43 7.22 1.87
C SER A 61 -13.47 6.10 1.76
N CYS A 62 -13.10 4.87 2.14
CA CYS A 62 -14.05 3.76 2.25
C CYS A 62 -15.09 4.04 3.32
N LEU A 63 -14.68 4.46 4.53
CA LEU A 63 -15.58 4.71 5.65
C LEU A 63 -16.61 5.79 5.32
N VAL A 64 -16.17 6.91 4.74
CA VAL A 64 -17.04 8.00 4.28
C VAL A 64 -18.03 7.50 3.23
N SER A 65 -17.54 6.77 2.22
CA SER A 65 -18.37 6.26 1.12
C SER A 65 -19.44 5.29 1.62
N PHE A 66 -19.07 4.33 2.47
CA PHE A 66 -20.03 3.37 3.04
C PHE A 66 -21.03 4.04 3.99
N SER A 67 -20.60 5.01 4.80
CA SER A 67 -21.47 5.77 5.69
C SER A 67 -22.49 6.62 4.94
N SER A 68 -22.15 7.11 3.74
CA SER A 68 -23.06 7.87 2.88
C SER A 68 -24.21 7.03 2.31
N MET A 69 -24.03 5.70 2.21
CA MET A 69 -25.02 4.81 1.60
C MET A 69 -26.19 4.50 2.52
N LYS A 70 -25.91 4.36 3.83
CA LYS A 70 -26.92 4.11 4.87
C LYS A 70 -26.31 4.33 6.24
N GLN A 71 -27.17 4.43 7.25
CA GLN A 71 -26.74 4.41 8.63
C GLN A 71 -26.07 3.07 8.97
N LEU A 72 -24.83 3.15 9.45
CA LEU A 72 -24.03 2.01 9.86
C LEU A 72 -24.17 1.76 11.38
N PRO A 73 -23.98 0.53 11.84
CA PRO A 73 -23.88 0.24 13.28
C PRO A 73 -22.77 1.06 13.93
N PRO A 74 -22.92 1.50 15.19
CA PRO A 74 -21.89 2.25 15.91
C PRO A 74 -20.55 1.51 16.00
N SER A 75 -20.55 0.18 16.01
CA SER A 75 -19.33 -0.64 16.07
C SER A 75 -18.62 -0.79 14.73
N PHE A 76 -19.24 -0.40 13.61
CA PHE A 76 -18.69 -0.63 12.28
C PHE A 76 -17.29 -0.01 12.08
N PRO A 77 -17.01 1.24 12.46
CA PRO A 77 -15.68 1.83 12.24
C PRO A 77 -14.57 1.06 12.96
N ASP A 78 -14.82 0.65 14.21
CA ASP A 78 -13.85 -0.09 15.03
C ASP A 78 -13.62 -1.51 14.48
N GLU A 79 -14.70 -2.23 14.15
CA GLU A 79 -14.62 -3.56 13.53
C GLU A 79 -13.96 -3.51 12.15
N PHE A 80 -14.23 -2.44 11.37
CA PHE A 80 -13.63 -2.23 10.07
C PHE A 80 -12.13 -1.98 10.21
N PHE A 81 -11.71 -1.08 11.12
CA PHE A 81 -10.29 -0.79 11.37
C PHE A 81 -9.52 -1.98 11.98
N ALA A 82 -10.20 -2.88 12.68
CA ALA A 82 -9.61 -4.09 13.24
C ALA A 82 -9.21 -5.15 12.18
N LEU A 83 -9.61 -4.98 10.90
CA LEU A 83 -9.21 -5.89 9.84
C LEU A 83 -7.70 -5.83 9.59
N ASP A 84 -7.09 -7.00 9.40
CA ASP A 84 -5.65 -7.17 9.20
C ASP A 84 -5.09 -6.40 7.99
N CYS A 85 -5.92 -6.10 7.00
CA CYS A 85 -5.53 -5.40 5.79
C CYS A 85 -5.11 -3.94 6.02
N TRP A 86 -5.44 -3.37 7.20
CA TRP A 86 -5.04 -2.01 7.57
C TRP A 86 -3.71 -1.97 8.34
N ASP A 87 -3.22 -3.09 8.86
CA ASP A 87 -1.93 -3.13 9.56
C ASP A 87 -0.77 -2.96 8.55
N CYS A 88 -0.13 -1.81 8.66
CA CYS A 88 0.99 -1.37 7.82
C CYS A 88 2.27 -1.10 8.62
N LEU A 89 2.28 -1.35 9.93
CA LEU A 89 3.50 -1.25 10.74
C LEU A 89 4.43 -2.41 10.38
N THR A 90 3.84 -3.61 10.33
CA THR A 90 4.42 -4.81 9.72
C THR A 90 3.43 -5.31 8.69
N PRO A 91 3.52 -4.89 7.42
CA PRO A 91 2.44 -5.05 6.46
C PRO A 91 2.01 -6.51 6.35
N SER A 92 0.78 -6.78 6.76
CA SER A 92 0.18 -8.10 6.69
C SER A 92 0.09 -8.56 5.23
N GLN A 93 -0.10 -9.87 5.00
CA GLN A 93 -0.32 -10.37 3.65
C GLN A 93 -1.55 -9.71 2.99
N SER A 94 -2.60 -9.42 3.76
CA SER A 94 -3.80 -8.72 3.27
C SER A 94 -3.51 -7.26 2.89
N CYS A 95 -2.68 -6.56 3.66
CA CYS A 95 -2.22 -5.22 3.32
C CYS A 95 -1.39 -5.21 2.01
N LEU A 96 -0.51 -6.22 1.84
CA LEU A 96 0.27 -6.39 0.62
C LEU A 96 -0.61 -6.70 -0.61
N LEU A 97 -1.75 -7.39 -0.42
CA LEU A 97 -2.74 -7.61 -1.47
C LEU A 97 -3.41 -6.30 -1.88
N LEU A 98 -3.82 -5.45 -0.94
CA LEU A 98 -4.38 -4.12 -1.24
C LEU A 98 -3.40 -3.27 -2.05
N THR A 99 -2.14 -3.28 -1.63
CA THR A 99 -1.03 -2.60 -2.33
C THR A 99 -0.85 -3.09 -3.78
N ARG A 100 -1.32 -4.30 -4.09
CA ARG A 100 -1.32 -4.89 -5.44
C ARG A 100 -2.63 -4.67 -6.21
N GLY A 101 -3.61 -3.96 -5.63
CA GLY A 101 -4.95 -3.78 -6.20
C GLY A 101 -5.85 -5.00 -6.06
N LEU A 102 -5.53 -5.91 -5.14
CA LEU A 102 -6.32 -7.09 -4.85
C LEU A 102 -7.11 -6.85 -3.58
N ILE A 103 -8.40 -7.15 -3.59
CA ILE A 103 -9.27 -7.03 -2.41
C ILE A 103 -9.11 -8.28 -1.54
N PRO A 104 -8.63 -8.18 -0.29
CA PRO A 104 -8.50 -9.33 0.59
C PRO A 104 -9.85 -10.00 0.88
N THR A 105 -9.83 -11.33 1.04
CA THR A 105 -11.05 -12.10 1.32
C THR A 105 -11.71 -11.70 2.63
N HIS A 106 -10.93 -11.40 3.68
CA HIS A 106 -11.47 -10.95 4.96
C HIS A 106 -12.21 -9.60 4.85
N LEU A 107 -11.62 -8.63 4.14
CA LEU A 107 -12.25 -7.34 3.84
C LEU A 107 -13.57 -7.52 3.08
N MET A 108 -13.55 -8.32 2.01
CA MET A 108 -14.75 -8.58 1.22
C MET A 108 -15.82 -9.33 2.03
N THR A 109 -15.43 -10.27 2.89
CA THR A 109 -16.37 -11.03 3.74
C THR A 109 -17.02 -10.13 4.78
N PHE A 110 -16.25 -9.27 5.43
CA PHE A 110 -16.77 -8.26 6.36
C PHE A 110 -17.77 -7.34 5.67
N LEU A 111 -17.43 -6.76 4.51
CA LEU A 111 -18.32 -5.82 3.83
C LEU A 111 -19.61 -6.47 3.32
N LYS A 112 -19.57 -7.76 2.97
CA LYS A 112 -20.74 -8.54 2.56
C LYS A 112 -21.75 -8.77 3.68
N THR A 113 -21.37 -8.69 4.95
CA THR A 113 -22.35 -8.77 6.06
C THR A 113 -23.23 -7.51 6.13
N HIS A 114 -22.74 -6.39 5.60
CA HIS A 114 -23.42 -5.10 5.65
C HIS A 114 -23.98 -4.65 4.29
N PHE A 115 -23.39 -5.05 3.16
CA PHE A 115 -23.71 -4.52 1.84
C PHE A 115 -23.85 -5.63 0.79
N MET A 116 -24.62 -5.35 -0.26
CA MET A 116 -24.65 -6.20 -1.45
C MET A 116 -23.28 -6.17 -2.15
N VAL A 117 -22.88 -7.30 -2.72
CA VAL A 117 -21.61 -7.45 -3.44
C VAL A 117 -21.42 -6.39 -4.52
N SER A 118 -22.47 -6.10 -5.29
CA SER A 118 -22.46 -5.05 -6.32
C SER A 118 -22.15 -3.66 -5.75
N THR A 119 -22.73 -3.32 -4.60
CA THR A 119 -22.46 -2.06 -3.89
C THR A 119 -21.02 -1.99 -3.40
N VAL A 120 -20.50 -3.08 -2.82
CA VAL A 120 -19.11 -3.15 -2.36
C VAL A 120 -18.15 -2.88 -3.51
N TYR A 121 -18.31 -3.57 -4.64
CA TYR A 121 -17.44 -3.35 -5.81
C TYR A 121 -17.58 -1.95 -6.39
N LYS A 122 -18.81 -1.41 -6.47
CA LYS A 122 -19.05 -0.07 -6.99
C LYS A 122 -18.31 1.01 -6.18
N ILE A 123 -18.19 0.82 -4.87
CA ILE A 123 -17.50 1.76 -3.97
C ILE A 123 -15.99 1.50 -3.94
N ILE A 124 -15.56 0.25 -3.73
CA ILE A 124 -14.14 -0.06 -3.54
C ILE A 124 -13.34 0.08 -4.82
N SER A 125 -13.88 -0.30 -5.98
CA SER A 125 -13.09 -0.32 -7.23
C SER A 125 -12.47 1.03 -7.60
N PRO A 126 -13.21 2.16 -7.61
CA PRO A 126 -12.61 3.46 -7.90
C PRO A 126 -11.62 3.88 -6.80
N LEU A 127 -11.98 3.72 -5.52
CA LEU A 127 -11.10 4.08 -4.40
C LEU A 127 -9.79 3.30 -4.40
N LEU A 128 -9.85 2.01 -4.76
CA LEU A 128 -8.68 1.16 -4.89
C LEU A 128 -7.81 1.59 -6.08
N ASN A 129 -8.43 2.04 -7.18
CA ASN A 129 -7.70 2.57 -8.32
C ASN A 129 -6.98 3.88 -7.95
N ASP A 130 -7.65 4.81 -7.27
CA ASP A 130 -7.06 6.06 -6.79
C ASP A 130 -5.90 5.77 -5.83
N PHE A 131 -6.09 4.86 -4.87
CA PHE A 131 -5.04 4.40 -3.97
C PHE A 131 -3.82 3.85 -4.74
N GLN A 132 -4.03 3.04 -5.78
CA GLN A 132 -2.93 2.52 -6.60
C GLN A 132 -2.20 3.62 -7.36
N ILE A 133 -2.92 4.62 -7.89
CA ILE A 133 -2.34 5.76 -8.58
C ILE A 133 -1.46 6.56 -7.62
N GLU A 134 -1.94 6.81 -6.40
CA GLU A 134 -1.19 7.52 -5.36
C GLU A 134 0.08 6.78 -4.96
N LEU A 135 0.00 5.46 -4.74
CA LEU A 135 1.18 4.63 -4.48
C LEU A 135 2.17 4.66 -5.66
N TYR A 136 1.68 4.61 -6.89
CA TYR A 136 2.54 4.68 -8.07
C TYR A 136 3.23 6.06 -8.17
N GLY A 137 2.49 7.14 -8.02
CA GLY A 137 3.01 8.49 -8.12
C GLY A 137 4.02 8.82 -7.02
N LYS A 138 3.66 8.56 -5.77
CA LYS A 138 4.43 9.01 -4.59
C LYS A 138 5.55 8.04 -4.20
N ILE A 139 5.43 6.76 -4.53
CA ILE A 139 6.44 5.76 -4.17
C ILE A 139 7.20 5.32 -5.41
N TRP A 140 6.51 4.82 -6.44
CA TRP A 140 7.21 4.22 -7.58
C TRP A 140 7.98 5.21 -8.43
N LEU A 141 7.37 6.34 -8.81
CA LEU A 141 8.07 7.34 -9.62
C LEU A 141 9.25 7.94 -8.86
N CYS A 142 9.03 8.32 -7.59
CA CYS A 142 10.09 8.86 -6.73
C CYS A 142 11.27 7.89 -6.61
N GLN A 143 11.01 6.59 -6.42
CA GLN A 143 12.07 5.60 -6.31
C GLN A 143 12.76 5.28 -7.62
N ASN A 144 12.04 5.25 -8.74
CA ASN A 144 12.65 5.03 -10.05
C ASN A 144 13.67 6.11 -10.36
N VAL A 145 13.36 7.38 -10.09
CA VAL A 145 14.32 8.50 -10.28
C VAL A 145 15.62 8.25 -9.50
N LEU A 146 15.52 7.75 -8.27
CA LEU A 146 16.70 7.46 -7.42
C LEU A 146 17.59 6.33 -7.93
N PHE A 147 17.14 5.51 -8.89
CA PHE A 147 17.94 4.42 -9.46
C PHE A 147 18.57 4.78 -10.82
N TYR A 148 18.26 5.95 -11.38
CA TYR A 148 18.83 6.44 -12.65
C TYR A 148 19.82 7.60 -12.47
N ILE A 149 20.06 8.04 -11.23
CA ILE A 149 21.09 9.01 -10.85
C ILE A 149 22.28 8.24 -10.28
#